data_AF-A0A6A5S4K4-F1
#
_entry.id   AF-A0A6A5S4K4-F1
#
_cell.length_a   1.000
_cell.length_b   1.000
_cell.length_c   1.000
_cell.angle_alpha   90.00
_cell.angle_beta   90.00
_cell.angle_gamma   90.00
#
_symmetry.space_group_name_H-M   'P 1'
#
loop_
_entity.id
_entity.type
_entity.pdbx_description
1 polymer ?
#
loop_
_entity_poly.entity_id
_entity_poly.type
_entity_poly.pdbx_seq_one_letter_code
_entity_poly.pdbx_strand_id
1 'polypeptide(L)'
;MNSAISFGDANAGFQAGIVNGSVNTAFHLPPERLETLPCPSIVIPFARDNDFVERGTTLDWVGKICAARDSRAALVGLGGVGKSQLAIEYAYRTRKQSPETWVFWVHASNAARFEQSYRDIADCVKIAGRRDPQANIFKLVHDWLRDCKQRWLLVLDNVDDARFLLSGQMNGDGQGQGHTTNAQVMRKPLREYLPHCERGSILVTTRNKEAALRLVELRDIIAVEPMDESQAIELCKKKLKAQGNIQYNRTDATELAAALEYMPLAIVQAVAYILQRAPRCSITKYLDEYRKSERKKTTLLNYDEGQLQRDLWVSNSIIVTWQISFEYIQQTRPSAADLLSLMSFFDRQGIPEALLQRQASQRDAQRSQKEPKQDVWESDEEDNASQSSTGDEQFEDDIVALRNFCFVTVDSSGTSFEMHALVQLATRMWLEANSNLEQWKQQFVSSLRAAFPTGEYENWAACQALYAHAKAAIGQQPKDESAIAEWATVLYHAAWFAERTGNIADAEMLAKKAMKARKKVLGQEHEDTLWSVAMVALAYKLGGRWDAAEELEVQVMETSKKKLGADHPDTLTSM
;
A
#
# COMPACT_ATOMS: atom_id res chain seq x y z
N MET A 1 19.19 41.87 48.51
CA MET A 1 18.09 42.81 48.17
C MET A 1 17.59 42.39 46.80
N ASN A 2 16.38 41.82 46.71
CA ASN A 2 15.77 41.52 45.42
C ASN A 2 15.11 42.80 44.91
N SER A 3 15.73 43.45 43.94
CA SER A 3 15.15 44.59 43.22
C SER A 3 14.10 44.05 42.25
N ALA A 4 12.82 44.24 42.57
CA ALA A 4 11.71 43.96 41.66
C ALA A 4 11.31 45.25 40.94
N ILE A 5 11.29 45.21 39.61
CA ILE A 5 10.88 46.34 38.75
C ILE A 5 9.67 45.86 37.93
N SER A 6 8.58 46.60 38.00
CA SER A 6 7.35 46.34 37.23
C SER A 6 7.18 47.42 36.18
N PHE A 7 6.92 47.01 34.94
CA PHE A 7 6.56 47.90 33.85
C PHE A 7 5.04 47.84 33.63
N GLY A 8 4.40 48.99 33.39
CA GLY A 8 2.98 49.06 33.05
C GLY A 8 2.72 48.84 31.56
N ASP A 9 1.50 49.17 31.10
CA ASP A 9 1.00 48.88 29.73
C ASP A 9 1.65 49.72 28.60
N ALA A 10 2.68 50.51 28.91
CA ALA A 10 3.39 51.35 27.94
C ALA A 10 4.70 50.70 27.48
N ASN A 11 5.15 51.02 26.26
CA ASN A 11 6.47 50.61 25.77
C ASN A 11 7.56 51.18 26.68
N ALA A 12 8.09 50.34 27.56
CA ALA A 12 9.19 50.68 28.47
C ALA A 12 10.39 49.77 28.18
N GLY A 13 11.59 50.33 28.26
CA GLY A 13 12.85 49.60 28.14
C GLY A 13 13.66 49.74 29.41
N PHE A 14 14.38 48.69 29.79
CA PHE A 14 15.27 48.69 30.94
C PHE A 14 16.67 48.28 30.50
N GLN A 15 17.65 49.12 30.83
CA GLN A 15 19.05 48.85 30.56
C GLN A 15 19.78 48.65 31.89
N ALA A 16 20.24 47.42 32.14
CA ALA A 16 21.13 47.12 33.25
C ALA A 16 22.58 47.07 32.77
N GLY A 17 23.50 47.63 33.55
CA GLY A 17 24.94 47.64 33.24
C GLY A 17 25.61 46.27 33.43
N ILE A 18 25.74 45.82 34.68
CA ILE A 18 26.33 44.51 35.02
C ILE A 18 25.39 43.81 36.00
N VAL A 19 24.90 42.63 35.64
CA VAL A 19 23.98 41.86 36.49
C VAL A 19 24.68 40.67 37.14
N ASN A 20 25.01 40.86 38.42
CA ASN A 20 25.53 39.89 39.40
C ASN A 20 24.71 38.61 39.66
N GLY A 21 23.60 38.33 38.96
CA GLY A 21 22.65 37.29 39.34
C GLY A 21 21.63 36.92 38.26
N SER A 22 20.76 35.95 38.55
CA SER A 22 19.75 35.48 37.59
C SER A 22 18.67 36.54 37.34
N VAL A 23 18.44 36.89 36.07
CA VAL A 23 17.33 37.75 35.64
C VAL A 23 16.14 36.88 35.24
N ASN A 24 15.03 37.01 35.97
CA ASN A 24 13.77 36.35 35.62
C ASN A 24 12.78 37.42 35.13
N THR A 25 12.26 37.24 33.91
CA THR A 25 11.21 38.08 33.33
C THR A 25 9.87 37.37 33.45
N ALA A 26 8.91 37.98 34.15
CA ALA A 26 7.53 37.48 34.25
C ALA A 26 6.60 38.45 33.50
N PHE A 27 5.97 37.97 32.43
CA PHE A 27 4.98 38.74 31.69
C PHE A 27 3.60 38.54 32.32
N HIS A 28 3.09 39.56 33.01
CA HIS A 28 1.74 39.56 33.55
C HIS A 28 0.76 40.11 32.51
N LEU A 29 0.29 39.23 31.62
CA LEU A 29 -0.79 39.57 30.69
C LEU A 29 -2.10 39.79 31.47
N PRO A 30 -2.95 40.76 31.08
CA PRO A 30 -4.25 40.96 31.71
C PRO A 30 -5.11 39.68 31.61
N PRO A 31 -5.95 39.38 32.61
CA PRO A 31 -6.79 38.18 32.60
C PRO A 31 -7.67 38.16 31.34
N GLU A 32 -7.61 37.05 30.61
CA GLU A 32 -8.43 36.83 29.41
C GLU A 32 -9.90 37.01 29.79
N ARG A 33 -10.61 37.96 29.15
CA ARG A 33 -12.06 38.09 29.33
C ARG A 33 -12.70 36.78 28.89
N LEU A 34 -13.50 36.16 29.76
CA LEU A 34 -14.31 34.99 29.44
C LEU A 34 -15.21 35.31 28.25
N GLU A 35 -14.85 34.80 27.07
CA GLU A 35 -15.67 34.90 25.87
C GLU A 35 -16.94 34.04 26.06
N THR A 36 -18.04 34.42 25.41
CA THR A 36 -19.26 33.60 25.41
C THR A 36 -18.97 32.20 24.87
N LEU A 37 -19.34 31.19 25.65
CA LEU A 37 -19.16 29.78 25.29
C LEU A 37 -19.93 29.48 24.00
N PRO A 38 -19.26 28.93 22.97
CA PRO A 38 -19.91 28.63 21.70
C PRO A 38 -20.88 27.45 21.84
N CYS A 39 -21.95 27.45 21.04
CA CYS A 39 -22.90 26.35 20.96
C CYS A 39 -22.28 25.14 20.22
N PRO A 40 -22.71 23.89 20.52
CA PRO A 40 -22.22 22.70 19.83
C PRO A 40 -22.27 22.81 18.31
N SER A 41 -21.10 22.70 17.68
CA SER A 41 -20.92 22.81 16.23
C SER A 41 -20.22 21.57 15.64
N ILE A 42 -20.27 21.49 14.31
CA ILE A 42 -19.52 20.51 13.52
C ILE A 42 -18.30 21.24 12.94
N VAL A 43 -17.10 20.82 13.33
CA VAL A 43 -15.82 21.40 12.90
C VAL A 43 -15.13 20.37 12.03
N ILE A 44 -15.53 20.35 10.76
CA ILE A 44 -14.97 19.47 9.74
C ILE A 44 -14.62 20.33 8.53
N PRO A 45 -13.41 20.21 7.97
CA PRO A 45 -12.99 21.04 6.83
C PRO A 45 -13.65 20.62 5.50
N PHE A 46 -14.46 19.56 5.51
CA PHE A 46 -15.06 18.95 4.33
C PHE A 46 -16.56 19.16 4.28
N ALA A 47 -17.08 19.48 3.09
CA ALA A 47 -18.50 19.43 2.83
C ALA A 47 -19.02 17.98 2.77
N ARG A 48 -20.28 17.77 3.15
CA ARG A 48 -20.96 16.49 2.97
C ARG A 48 -21.08 16.15 1.49
N ASP A 49 -20.72 14.92 1.11
CA ASP A 49 -20.89 14.44 -0.27
C ASP A 49 -22.35 14.07 -0.53
N ASN A 50 -23.01 14.80 -1.42
CA ASN A 50 -24.40 14.53 -1.81
C ASN A 50 -24.53 13.26 -2.69
N ASP A 51 -23.44 12.83 -3.31
CA ASP A 51 -23.38 11.62 -4.15
C ASP A 51 -22.89 10.40 -3.37
N PHE A 52 -22.84 10.48 -2.03
CA PHE A 52 -22.40 9.37 -1.20
C PHE A 52 -23.19 8.08 -1.51
N VAL A 53 -22.48 6.95 -1.52
CA VAL A 53 -23.04 5.62 -1.70
C VAL A 53 -22.82 4.83 -0.42
N GLU A 54 -23.91 4.25 0.08
CA GLU A 54 -23.90 3.44 1.30
C GLU A 54 -23.01 2.21 1.16
N ARG A 55 -22.31 1.86 2.24
CA ARG A 55 -21.39 0.71 2.31
C ARG A 55 -21.98 -0.39 3.22
N GLY A 56 -23.19 -0.82 2.91
CA GLY A 56 -23.91 -1.83 3.68
C GLY A 56 -24.07 -1.44 5.15
N THR A 57 -23.69 -2.34 6.06
CA THR A 57 -23.85 -2.16 7.51
C THR A 57 -22.66 -1.45 8.19
N THR A 58 -21.63 -1.03 7.44
CA THR A 58 -20.38 -0.48 8.00
C THR A 58 -20.64 0.70 8.96
N LEU A 59 -21.46 1.67 8.54
CA LEU A 59 -21.79 2.84 9.37
C LEU A 59 -22.68 2.48 10.57
N ASP A 60 -23.51 1.45 10.45
CA ASP A 60 -24.31 0.95 11.56
C ASP A 60 -23.43 0.32 12.64
N TRP A 61 -22.39 -0.41 12.24
CA TRP A 61 -21.37 -0.94 13.16
C TRP A 61 -20.59 0.17 13.86
N VAL A 62 -20.12 1.18 13.11
CA VAL A 62 -19.49 2.37 13.71
C VAL A 62 -20.43 3.03 14.72
N GLY A 63 -21.71 3.21 14.37
CA GLY A 63 -22.72 3.77 15.26
C GLY A 63 -22.93 2.95 16.53
N LYS A 64 -22.97 1.62 16.41
CA LYS A 64 -23.09 0.71 17.57
C LYS A 64 -21.89 0.83 18.52
N ILE A 65 -20.67 0.86 17.98
CA ILE A 65 -19.45 0.99 18.79
C ILE A 65 -19.43 2.37 19.46
N CYS A 66 -19.59 3.45 18.69
CA CYS A 66 -19.54 4.82 19.18
C CYS A 66 -20.70 5.21 20.12
N ALA A 67 -21.76 4.39 20.18
CA ALA A 67 -22.84 4.56 21.15
C ALA A 67 -22.46 4.08 22.55
N ALA A 68 -21.47 3.19 22.69
CA ALA A 68 -20.98 2.71 23.98
C ALA A 68 -20.27 3.83 24.76
N ARG A 69 -20.13 3.64 26.08
CA ARG A 69 -19.37 4.56 26.94
C ARG A 69 -17.89 4.39 26.66
N ASP A 70 -17.17 5.50 26.56
CA ASP A 70 -15.71 5.49 26.36
C ASP A 70 -15.26 4.70 25.12
N SER A 71 -16.06 4.81 24.05
CA SER A 71 -15.88 4.00 22.85
C SER A 71 -14.81 4.56 21.93
N ARG A 72 -14.00 3.66 21.38
CA ARG A 72 -13.08 3.96 20.28
C ARG A 72 -13.36 2.98 19.15
N ALA A 73 -13.46 3.48 17.93
CA ALA A 73 -13.64 2.66 16.73
C ALA A 73 -12.56 3.01 15.71
N ALA A 74 -12.14 2.04 14.91
CA ALA A 74 -11.17 2.28 13.84
C ALA A 74 -11.66 1.72 12.52
N LEU A 75 -11.59 2.53 11.46
CA LEU A 75 -11.76 2.13 10.08
C LEU A 75 -10.37 1.87 9.49
N VAL A 76 -10.08 0.60 9.15
CA VAL A 76 -8.79 0.15 8.62
C VAL A 76 -8.96 -0.43 7.24
N GLY A 77 -8.05 -0.13 6.31
CA GLY A 77 -8.14 -0.67 4.96
C GLY A 77 -7.20 0.03 3.98
N LEU A 78 -7.18 -0.44 2.74
CA LEU A 78 -6.28 0.04 1.70
C LEU A 78 -6.43 1.55 1.40
N GLY A 79 -5.36 2.21 0.96
CA GLY A 79 -5.42 3.60 0.46
C GLY A 79 -6.47 3.75 -0.65
N GLY A 80 -7.30 4.80 -0.60
CA GLY A 80 -8.34 5.04 -1.61
C GLY A 80 -9.65 4.27 -1.46
N VAL A 81 -9.79 3.40 -0.45
CA VAL A 81 -10.99 2.56 -0.24
C VAL A 81 -12.22 3.30 0.31
N GLY A 82 -12.05 4.56 0.75
CA GLY A 82 -13.14 5.43 1.21
C GLY A 82 -13.32 5.56 2.73
N LYS A 83 -12.32 5.19 3.54
CA LYS A 83 -12.38 5.31 5.02
C LYS A 83 -12.72 6.73 5.50
N SER A 84 -12.00 7.74 5.02
CA SER A 84 -12.25 9.14 5.39
C SER A 84 -13.63 9.60 4.93
N GLN A 85 -14.11 9.12 3.78
CA GLN A 85 -15.47 9.42 3.29
C GLN A 85 -16.55 8.83 4.20
N LEU A 86 -16.35 7.61 4.71
CA LEU A 86 -17.23 6.98 5.70
C LEU A 86 -17.23 7.76 7.01
N ALA A 87 -16.06 8.20 7.48
CA ALA A 87 -15.95 9.01 8.69
C ALA A 87 -16.64 10.37 8.56
N ILE A 88 -16.51 11.05 7.40
CA ILE A 88 -17.22 12.30 7.10
C ILE A 88 -18.74 12.07 7.14
N GLU A 89 -19.24 11.04 6.45
CA GLU A 89 -20.68 10.78 6.41
C GLU A 89 -21.22 10.41 7.80
N TYR A 90 -20.48 9.62 8.58
CA TYR A 90 -20.83 9.29 9.97
C TYR A 90 -20.91 10.54 10.85
N ALA A 91 -19.95 11.44 10.71
CA ALA A 91 -19.90 12.70 11.46
C ALA A 91 -21.12 13.59 11.18
N TYR A 92 -21.52 13.72 9.92
CA TYR A 92 -22.74 14.44 9.54
C TYR A 92 -24.02 13.76 10.04
N ARG A 93 -24.10 12.43 10.00
CA ARG A 93 -25.24 11.68 10.56
C ARG A 93 -25.36 11.87 12.06
N THR A 94 -24.24 11.79 12.78
CA THR A 94 -24.18 11.99 14.22
C THR A 94 -24.75 13.36 14.59
N ARG A 95 -24.32 14.43 13.89
CA ARG A 95 -24.83 15.78 14.13
C ARG A 95 -26.31 15.96 13.79
N LYS A 96 -26.79 15.27 12.74
CA LYS A 96 -28.22 15.28 12.35
C LYS A 96 -29.09 14.58 13.39
N GLN A 97 -28.62 13.46 13.94
CA GLN A 97 -29.35 12.66 14.94
C GLN A 97 -29.29 13.29 16.34
N SER A 98 -28.17 13.91 16.69
CA SER A 98 -27.96 14.55 18.00
C SER A 98 -27.39 15.95 17.84
N PRO A 99 -28.25 16.97 17.67
CA PRO A 99 -27.80 18.33 17.41
C PRO A 99 -26.96 18.98 18.50
N GLU A 100 -26.95 18.40 19.70
CA GLU A 100 -26.18 18.88 20.84
C GLU A 100 -24.77 18.28 20.91
N THR A 101 -24.43 17.36 19.99
CA THR A 101 -23.13 16.68 19.97
C THR A 101 -22.08 17.52 19.23
N TRP A 102 -20.93 17.74 19.87
CA TRP A 102 -19.76 18.32 19.22
C TRP A 102 -19.12 17.31 18.28
N VAL A 103 -18.66 17.76 17.12
CA VAL A 103 -17.91 16.89 16.20
C VAL A 103 -16.65 17.61 15.77
N PHE A 104 -15.50 17.01 16.08
CA PHE A 104 -14.18 17.57 15.79
C PHE A 104 -13.41 16.67 14.83
N TRP A 105 -12.69 17.30 13.91
CA TRP A 105 -11.81 16.63 12.96
C TRP A 105 -10.35 16.95 13.27
N VAL A 106 -9.52 15.91 13.37
CA VAL A 106 -8.08 16.03 13.63
C VAL A 106 -7.31 15.32 12.53
N HIS A 107 -6.42 16.05 11.87
CA HIS A 107 -5.49 15.46 10.91
C HIS A 107 -4.31 14.85 11.65
N ALA A 108 -4.23 13.53 11.65
CA ALA A 108 -3.27 12.77 12.44
C ALA A 108 -2.18 12.10 11.58
N SER A 109 -1.90 12.65 10.40
CA SER A 109 -0.85 12.12 9.50
C SER A 109 0.58 12.36 9.99
N ASN A 110 0.79 13.38 10.83
CA ASN A 110 2.06 13.64 11.52
C ASN A 110 1.84 14.56 12.73
N ALA A 111 2.88 14.70 13.57
CA ALA A 111 2.83 15.49 14.80
C ALA A 111 2.46 16.97 14.58
N ALA A 112 3.00 17.61 13.54
CA ALA A 112 2.76 19.03 13.27
C ALA A 112 1.29 19.31 12.90
N ARG A 113 0.70 18.48 12.02
CA ARG A 113 -0.71 18.59 11.66
C ARG A 113 -1.64 18.26 12.83
N PHE A 114 -1.27 17.26 13.63
CA PHE A 114 -2.00 16.89 14.82
C PHE A 114 -2.04 18.05 15.83
N GLU A 115 -0.90 18.71 16.07
CA GLU A 115 -0.84 19.89 16.94
C GLU A 115 -1.70 21.05 16.40
N GLN A 116 -1.62 21.33 15.10
CA GLN A 116 -2.41 22.40 14.48
C GLN A 116 -3.92 22.13 14.66
N SER A 117 -4.39 20.90 14.41
CA SER A 117 -5.80 20.57 14.63
C SER A 117 -6.24 20.74 16.09
N TYR A 118 -5.37 20.45 17.06
CA TYR A 118 -5.67 20.71 18.48
C TYR A 118 -5.76 22.21 18.78
N ARG A 119 -4.93 23.04 18.15
CA ARG A 119 -5.03 24.51 18.25
C ARG A 119 -6.35 25.00 17.65
N ASP A 120 -6.73 24.49 16.49
CA ASP A 120 -7.99 24.85 15.83
C ASP A 120 -9.21 24.47 16.68
N ILE A 121 -9.18 23.30 17.34
CA ILE A 121 -10.22 22.89 18.31
C ILE A 121 -10.28 23.85 19.50
N ALA A 122 -9.13 24.15 20.10
CA ALA A 122 -9.05 25.06 21.24
C ALA A 122 -9.56 26.47 20.90
N ASP A 123 -9.27 26.95 19.69
CA ASP A 123 -9.79 28.21 19.16
C ASP A 123 -11.29 28.16 18.91
N CYS A 124 -11.79 27.06 18.35
CA CYS A 124 -13.22 26.89 18.09
C CYS A 124 -14.04 26.89 19.37
N VAL A 125 -13.60 26.17 20.41
CA VAL A 125 -14.30 26.08 21.69
C VAL A 125 -13.90 27.19 22.68
N LYS A 126 -12.97 28.06 22.27
CA LYS A 126 -12.49 29.23 23.01
C LYS A 126 -11.91 28.92 24.39
N ILE A 127 -11.05 27.91 24.47
CA ILE A 127 -10.39 27.52 25.74
C ILE A 127 -9.50 28.68 26.23
N ALA A 128 -9.50 28.92 27.54
CA ALA A 128 -8.63 29.92 28.17
C ALA A 128 -7.16 29.49 28.07
N GLY A 129 -6.27 30.43 27.78
CA GLY A 129 -4.83 30.17 27.63
C GLY A 129 -4.41 29.59 26.28
N ARG A 130 -5.34 29.40 25.33
CA ARG A 130 -5.05 28.89 23.97
C ARG A 130 -4.11 29.78 23.14
N ARG A 131 -4.08 31.08 23.45
CA ARG A 131 -3.25 32.08 22.75
C ARG A 131 -1.80 32.12 23.25
N ASP A 132 -1.49 31.44 24.35
CA ASP A 132 -0.12 31.33 24.85
C ASP A 132 0.66 30.31 24.02
N PRO A 133 1.74 30.71 23.32
CA PRO A 133 2.56 29.80 22.53
C PRO A 133 3.21 28.68 23.37
N GLN A 134 3.43 28.93 24.68
CA GLN A 134 4.03 27.96 25.61
C GLN A 134 3.01 27.05 26.29
N ALA A 135 1.71 27.32 26.14
CA ALA A 135 0.68 26.49 26.72
C ALA A 135 0.69 25.09 26.08
N ASN A 136 0.53 24.07 26.92
CA ASN A 136 0.32 22.71 26.46
C ASN A 136 -1.10 22.56 25.92
N ILE A 137 -1.25 22.82 24.61
CA ILE A 137 -2.54 22.79 23.92
C ILE A 137 -3.25 21.44 24.06
N PHE A 138 -2.49 20.34 24.04
CA PHE A 138 -3.05 18.99 24.20
C PHE A 138 -3.70 18.79 25.56
N LYS A 139 -3.06 19.28 26.62
CA LYS A 139 -3.64 19.24 27.97
C LYS A 139 -4.91 20.09 28.07
N LEU A 140 -4.89 21.30 27.52
CA LEU A 140 -6.04 22.20 27.54
C LEU A 140 -7.27 21.57 26.87
N VAL A 141 -7.08 21.02 25.66
CA VAL A 141 -8.16 20.35 24.92
C VAL A 141 -8.60 19.07 25.62
N HIS A 142 -7.66 18.27 26.13
CA HIS A 142 -7.96 17.06 26.91
C HIS A 142 -8.86 17.35 28.12
N ASP A 143 -8.47 18.34 28.94
CA ASP A 143 -9.21 18.71 30.14
C ASP A 143 -10.60 19.25 29.77
N TRP A 144 -10.70 20.04 28.71
CA TRP A 144 -11.99 20.50 28.19
C TRP A 144 -12.89 19.37 27.71
N LEU A 145 -12.36 18.41 26.92
CA LEU A 145 -13.12 17.26 26.41
C LEU A 145 -13.60 16.36 27.55
N ARG A 146 -12.78 16.16 28.58
CA ARG A 146 -13.15 15.37 29.76
C ARG A 146 -14.27 16.03 30.55
N ASP A 147 -14.19 17.34 30.74
CA ASP A 147 -15.14 18.09 31.58
C ASP A 147 -16.38 18.57 30.78
N CYS A 148 -16.42 18.30 29.47
CA CYS A 148 -17.52 18.67 28.58
C CYS A 148 -18.84 18.03 29.00
N LYS A 149 -19.89 18.85 29.13
CA LYS A 149 -21.23 18.37 29.53
C LYS A 149 -21.97 17.71 28.36
N GLN A 150 -21.73 18.18 27.15
CA GLN A 150 -22.33 17.65 25.93
C GLN A 150 -21.58 16.41 25.45
N ARG A 151 -22.24 15.60 24.61
CA ARG A 151 -21.53 14.53 23.90
C ARG A 151 -20.59 15.12 22.87
N TRP A 152 -19.51 14.39 22.58
CA TRP A 152 -18.59 14.75 21.52
C TRP A 152 -18.10 13.53 20.75
N LEU A 153 -17.77 13.76 19.48
CA LEU A 153 -17.13 12.82 18.57
C LEU A 153 -15.82 13.44 18.09
N LEU A 154 -14.71 12.75 18.28
CA LEU A 154 -13.39 13.15 17.79
C LEU A 154 -12.97 12.19 16.66
N VAL A 155 -12.82 12.70 15.44
CA VAL A 155 -12.34 11.93 14.30
C VAL A 155 -10.84 12.16 14.13
N LEU A 156 -10.03 11.10 14.27
CA LEU A 156 -8.60 11.11 13.98
C LEU A 156 -8.36 10.53 12.59
N ASP A 157 -8.08 11.39 11.61
CA ASP A 157 -7.95 10.98 10.22
C ASP A 157 -6.50 10.76 9.79
N ASN A 158 -6.26 9.69 9.01
CA ASN A 158 -4.94 9.27 8.49
C ASN A 158 -3.88 8.98 9.57
N VAL A 159 -4.23 8.21 10.60
CA VAL A 159 -3.27 7.73 11.61
C VAL A 159 -2.41 6.59 11.04
N ASP A 160 -1.64 6.86 9.98
CA ASP A 160 -0.85 5.83 9.29
C ASP A 160 0.45 5.48 10.05
N ASP A 161 1.01 6.45 10.80
CA ASP A 161 2.15 6.26 11.70
C ASP A 161 1.79 6.67 13.14
N ALA A 162 1.51 5.70 14.00
CA ALA A 162 1.18 5.97 15.40
C ALA A 162 2.42 6.28 16.28
N ARG A 163 3.66 6.17 15.77
CA ARG A 163 4.87 6.34 16.60
C ARG A 163 4.94 7.71 17.26
N PHE A 164 4.57 8.78 16.53
CA PHE A 164 4.59 10.14 17.09
C PHE A 164 3.58 10.33 18.23
N LEU A 165 2.52 9.50 18.30
CA LEU A 165 1.56 9.53 19.40
C LEU A 165 2.07 8.81 20.65
N LEU A 166 2.99 7.86 20.46
CA LEU A 166 3.56 7.02 21.51
C LEU A 166 4.90 7.55 22.04
N SER A 167 5.68 8.27 21.22
CA SER A 167 6.93 8.87 21.67
C SER A 167 6.65 9.99 22.67
N GLY A 168 7.24 9.90 23.86
CA GLY A 168 7.43 11.08 24.69
C GLY A 168 8.39 12.01 23.96
N GLN A 169 8.03 13.27 23.73
CA GLN A 169 8.90 14.22 23.02
C GLN A 169 10.21 14.40 23.81
N MET A 170 11.28 13.72 23.38
CA MET A 170 12.65 14.11 23.68
C MET A 170 13.02 15.18 22.65
N ASN A 171 13.16 16.43 23.08
CA ASN A 171 13.62 17.48 22.18
C ASN A 171 15.10 17.25 21.83
N GLY A 172 15.36 16.96 20.55
CA GLY A 172 16.54 17.31 19.75
C GLY A 172 17.94 17.10 20.34
N ASP A 173 18.70 16.20 19.73
CA ASP A 173 20.17 16.20 19.78
C ASP A 173 20.73 17.54 19.30
N GLY A 174 21.09 18.39 20.26
CA GLY A 174 22.15 19.36 20.11
C GLY A 174 23.39 18.82 20.81
N GLN A 175 24.36 18.29 20.05
CA GLN A 175 25.72 18.14 20.55
C GLN A 175 26.23 19.53 20.97
N GLY A 176 26.33 19.73 22.27
CA GLY A 176 26.83 20.97 22.87
C GLY A 176 26.87 20.82 24.39
N GLN A 177 28.04 20.49 24.91
CA GLN A 177 28.33 20.39 26.33
C GLN A 177 27.96 21.69 27.08
N GLY A 178 27.31 21.52 28.24
CA GLY A 178 27.42 22.42 29.38
C GLY A 178 26.47 23.63 29.39
N HIS A 179 25.31 23.48 30.02
CA HIS A 179 25.02 24.12 31.31
C HIS A 179 23.57 23.87 31.75
N THR A 180 23.44 23.47 33.00
CA THR A 180 22.20 23.21 33.72
C THR A 180 21.35 24.47 33.90
N THR A 181 20.16 24.51 33.30
CA THR A 181 19.03 25.30 33.79
C THR A 181 17.73 24.50 33.66
N ASN A 182 16.95 24.52 34.74
CA ASN A 182 15.74 23.72 34.96
C ASN A 182 14.62 24.05 33.96
N ALA A 183 14.28 23.11 33.10
CA ALA A 183 12.91 22.75 32.68
C ALA A 183 12.93 21.67 31.58
N GLN A 184 13.50 20.49 31.87
CA GLN A 184 13.17 19.29 31.10
C GLN A 184 11.73 18.89 31.45
N VAL A 185 10.74 19.53 30.82
CA VAL A 185 9.35 19.11 30.94
C VAL A 185 9.22 17.80 30.19
N MET A 186 9.28 16.69 30.93
CA MET A 186 8.88 15.36 30.43
C MET A 186 7.44 15.45 29.92
N ARG A 187 7.27 15.65 28.62
CA ARG A 187 5.95 15.65 27.97
C ARG A 187 5.52 14.21 27.80
N LYS A 188 4.45 13.83 28.51
CA LYS A 188 3.77 12.53 28.34
C LYS A 188 3.42 12.28 26.87
N PRO A 189 3.40 11.01 26.40
CA PRO A 189 3.01 10.65 25.05
C PRO A 189 1.68 11.30 24.63
N LEU A 190 1.56 11.71 23.36
CA LEU A 190 0.36 12.41 22.89
C LEU A 190 -0.91 11.56 23.02
N ARG A 191 -0.77 10.23 22.96
CA ARG A 191 -1.88 9.30 23.21
C ARG A 191 -2.55 9.48 24.57
N GLU A 192 -1.83 9.96 25.58
CA GLU A 192 -2.38 10.17 26.93
C GLU A 192 -3.29 11.40 26.99
N TYR A 193 -3.21 12.30 26.01
CA TYR A 193 -4.13 13.43 25.87
C TYR A 193 -5.39 13.08 25.06
N LEU A 194 -5.55 11.82 24.61
CA LEU A 194 -6.82 11.33 24.09
C LEU A 194 -7.69 10.89 25.28
N PRO A 195 -8.72 11.68 25.64
CA PRO A 195 -9.47 11.48 26.88
C PRO A 195 -10.24 10.16 26.86
N HIS A 196 -10.41 9.59 28.04
CA HIS A 196 -11.36 8.52 28.30
C HIS A 196 -12.58 9.11 29.00
N CYS A 197 -13.75 9.08 28.36
CA CYS A 197 -14.94 9.78 28.86
C CYS A 197 -16.23 9.10 28.39
N GLU A 198 -17.20 8.96 29.31
CA GLU A 198 -18.50 8.34 29.02
C GLU A 198 -19.30 9.08 27.93
N ARG A 199 -19.04 10.38 27.75
CA ARG A 199 -19.76 11.25 26.79
C ARG A 199 -19.01 11.42 25.47
N GLY A 200 -17.79 10.91 25.39
CA GLY A 200 -16.92 11.01 24.24
C GLY A 200 -16.90 9.74 23.40
N SER A 201 -16.61 9.90 22.12
CA SER A 201 -16.32 8.80 21.21
C SER A 201 -15.18 9.20 20.27
N ILE A 202 -14.28 8.27 19.97
CA ILE A 202 -13.15 8.50 19.06
C ILE A 202 -13.30 7.58 17.86
N LEU A 203 -13.28 8.15 16.66
CA LEU A 203 -13.25 7.40 15.39
C LEU A 203 -11.90 7.61 14.71
N VAL A 204 -11.17 6.53 14.47
CA VAL A 204 -9.86 6.55 13.83
C VAL A 204 -9.99 6.09 12.38
N THR A 205 -9.32 6.75 11.44
CA THR A 205 -9.10 6.21 10.09
C THR A 205 -7.61 5.96 9.89
N THR A 206 -7.25 4.80 9.35
CA THR A 206 -5.85 4.47 9.06
C THR A 206 -5.72 3.42 7.96
N ARG A 207 -4.60 3.45 7.23
CA ARG A 207 -4.19 2.39 6.31
C ARG A 207 -3.41 1.28 6.99
N ASN A 208 -2.96 1.52 8.23
CA ASN A 208 -2.09 0.62 8.98
C ASN A 208 -2.85 0.03 10.18
N LYS A 209 -3.12 -1.28 10.14
CA LYS A 209 -3.77 -2.02 11.22
C LYS A 209 -2.98 -1.97 12.53
N GLU A 210 -1.65 -1.96 12.47
CA GLU A 210 -0.81 -1.85 13.66
C GLU A 210 -1.00 -0.49 14.36
N ALA A 211 -1.13 0.57 13.57
CA ALA A 211 -1.40 1.91 14.10
C ALA A 211 -2.78 1.98 14.78
N ALA A 212 -3.80 1.30 14.22
CA ALA A 212 -5.12 1.18 14.86
C ALA A 212 -5.04 0.42 16.18
N LEU A 213 -4.34 -0.72 16.23
CA LEU A 213 -4.21 -1.55 17.43
C LEU A 213 -3.52 -0.82 18.60
N ARG A 214 -2.74 0.22 18.33
CA ARG A 214 -2.13 1.08 19.36
C ARG A 214 -3.13 2.05 20.01
N LEU A 215 -4.31 2.23 19.42
CA LEU A 215 -5.32 3.21 19.86
C LEU A 215 -6.70 2.61 20.15
N VAL A 216 -7.03 1.47 19.55
CA VAL A 216 -8.36 0.84 19.54
C VAL A 216 -8.21 -0.66 19.78
N GLU A 217 -9.15 -1.25 20.52
CA GLU A 217 -9.20 -2.70 20.73
C GLU A 217 -9.49 -3.45 19.42
N LEU A 218 -8.92 -4.65 19.26
CA LEU A 218 -9.05 -5.45 18.03
C LEU A 218 -10.51 -5.68 17.59
N ARG A 219 -11.43 -5.85 18.56
CA ARG A 219 -12.87 -6.07 18.29
C ARG A 219 -13.59 -4.84 17.72
N ASP A 220 -13.04 -3.66 17.93
CA ASP A 220 -13.61 -2.37 17.50
C ASP A 220 -12.92 -1.83 16.23
N ILE A 221 -12.05 -2.64 15.63
CA ILE A 221 -11.46 -2.39 14.32
C ILE A 221 -12.37 -2.97 13.23
N ILE A 222 -12.87 -2.09 12.36
CA ILE A 222 -13.69 -2.43 11.22
C ILE A 222 -12.82 -2.37 9.97
N ALA A 223 -12.65 -3.53 9.31
CA ALA A 223 -11.99 -3.61 8.02
C ALA A 223 -12.89 -3.02 6.93
N VAL A 224 -12.35 -2.11 6.13
CA VAL A 224 -13.02 -1.48 4.99
C VAL A 224 -12.42 -2.02 3.71
N GLU A 225 -13.18 -2.88 3.05
CA GLU A 225 -12.86 -3.50 1.77
C GLU A 225 -13.24 -2.60 0.58
N PRO A 226 -12.84 -2.90 -0.67
CA PRO A 226 -13.37 -2.24 -1.87
C PRO A 226 -14.91 -2.28 -1.95
N MET A 227 -15.50 -1.45 -2.81
CA MET A 227 -16.96 -1.48 -3.00
C MET A 227 -17.38 -2.82 -3.60
N ASP A 228 -18.58 -3.29 -3.26
CA ASP A 228 -19.19 -4.35 -4.07
C ASP A 228 -19.57 -3.82 -5.46
N GLU A 229 -19.87 -4.73 -6.38
CA GLU A 229 -20.22 -4.40 -7.76
C GLU A 229 -21.39 -3.39 -7.83
N SER A 230 -22.42 -3.57 -7.00
CA SER A 230 -23.61 -2.72 -7.00
C SER A 230 -23.30 -1.30 -6.52
N GLN A 231 -22.52 -1.19 -5.44
CA GLN A 231 -22.07 0.07 -4.84
C GLN A 231 -21.15 0.85 -5.80
N ALA A 232 -20.19 0.16 -6.43
CA ALA A 232 -19.24 0.78 -7.34
C ALA A 232 -19.91 1.32 -8.60
N ILE A 233 -20.86 0.56 -9.17
CA ILE A 233 -21.66 1.00 -10.31
C ILE A 233 -22.54 2.20 -9.91
N GLU A 234 -23.14 2.18 -8.73
CA GLU A 234 -23.93 3.31 -8.22
C GLU A 234 -23.09 4.57 -8.08
N LEU A 235 -21.88 4.46 -7.52
CA LEU A 235 -20.95 5.58 -7.38
C LEU A 235 -20.58 6.17 -8.74
N CYS A 236 -20.20 5.31 -9.69
CA CYS A 236 -19.88 5.73 -11.05
C CYS A 236 -21.05 6.50 -11.69
N LYS A 237 -22.27 5.98 -11.57
CA LYS A 237 -23.48 6.61 -12.11
C LYS A 237 -23.78 7.96 -11.47
N LYS A 238 -23.70 8.08 -10.14
CA LYS A 238 -23.95 9.34 -9.42
C LYS A 238 -22.93 10.41 -9.83
N LYS A 239 -21.64 10.07 -9.86
CA LYS A 239 -20.58 11.01 -10.24
C LYS A 239 -20.64 11.44 -11.70
N LEU A 240 -21.00 10.53 -12.61
CA LEU A 240 -21.26 10.90 -14.01
C LEU A 240 -22.40 11.92 -14.09
N LYS A 241 -23.56 11.65 -13.46
CA LYS A 241 -24.72 12.56 -13.48
C LYS A 241 -24.44 13.92 -12.84
N ALA A 242 -23.73 13.95 -11.71
CA ALA A 242 -23.48 15.17 -10.95
C ALA A 242 -22.61 16.19 -11.71
N GLN A 243 -21.70 15.71 -12.57
CA GLN A 243 -20.69 16.54 -13.22
C GLN A 243 -20.90 16.69 -14.74
N GLY A 244 -21.85 15.95 -15.34
CA GLY A 244 -22.24 16.14 -16.74
C GLY A 244 -23.32 15.14 -17.17
N ASN A 245 -24.39 15.61 -17.81
CA ASN A 245 -25.43 14.74 -18.39
C ASN A 245 -24.93 13.99 -19.65
N ILE A 246 -23.82 13.28 -19.54
CA ILE A 246 -23.28 12.44 -20.62
C ILE A 246 -24.15 11.19 -20.72
N GLN A 247 -24.56 10.86 -21.94
CA GLN A 247 -25.22 9.60 -22.23
C GLN A 247 -24.19 8.48 -22.22
N TYR A 248 -24.37 7.50 -21.32
CA TYR A 248 -23.50 6.33 -21.21
C TYR A 248 -24.34 5.06 -21.12
N ASN A 249 -23.78 3.95 -21.60
CA ASN A 249 -24.39 2.64 -21.45
C ASN A 249 -24.10 2.07 -20.05
N ARG A 250 -25.07 1.36 -19.47
CA ARG A 250 -24.91 0.71 -18.15
C ARG A 250 -23.79 -0.34 -18.17
N THR A 251 -23.60 -1.01 -19.31
CA THR A 251 -22.52 -1.97 -19.55
C THR A 251 -21.15 -1.32 -19.36
N ASP A 252 -20.94 -0.16 -19.94
CA ASP A 252 -19.64 0.52 -19.93
C ASP A 252 -19.25 0.97 -18.51
N ALA A 253 -20.23 1.43 -17.72
CA ALA A 253 -20.00 1.78 -16.32
C ALA A 253 -19.66 0.56 -15.45
N THR A 254 -20.24 -0.61 -15.78
CA THR A 254 -19.94 -1.89 -15.10
C THR A 254 -18.52 -2.34 -15.42
N GLU A 255 -18.16 -2.28 -16.70
CA GLU A 255 -16.81 -2.62 -17.18
C GLU A 255 -15.75 -1.67 -16.61
N LEU A 256 -16.05 -0.38 -16.49
CA LEU A 256 -15.17 0.60 -15.84
C LEU A 256 -14.97 0.29 -14.36
N ALA A 257 -16.05 0.03 -13.62
CA ALA A 257 -15.96 -0.31 -12.20
C ALA A 257 -15.12 -1.58 -11.96
N ALA A 258 -15.33 -2.61 -12.78
CA ALA A 258 -14.57 -3.86 -12.71
C ALA A 258 -13.09 -3.67 -13.07
N ALA A 259 -12.78 -2.88 -14.11
CA ALA A 259 -11.41 -2.59 -14.52
C ALA A 259 -10.61 -1.82 -13.46
N LEU A 260 -11.31 -1.06 -12.61
CA LEU A 260 -10.74 -0.30 -11.49
C LEU A 260 -10.87 -1.05 -10.16
N GLU A 261 -11.16 -2.36 -10.20
CA GLU A 261 -11.31 -3.26 -9.05
C GLU A 261 -12.22 -2.69 -7.96
N TYR A 262 -13.28 -2.00 -8.38
CA TYR A 262 -14.29 -1.41 -7.50
C TYR A 262 -13.72 -0.42 -6.46
N MET A 263 -12.54 0.14 -6.74
CA MET A 263 -11.89 1.10 -5.84
C MET A 263 -12.53 2.49 -5.96
N PRO A 264 -13.12 3.04 -4.88
CA PRO A 264 -13.89 4.29 -4.96
C PRO A 264 -13.06 5.48 -5.46
N LEU A 265 -11.81 5.63 -4.98
CA LEU A 265 -10.94 6.71 -5.42
C LEU A 265 -10.61 6.59 -6.91
N ALA A 266 -10.24 5.41 -7.38
CA ALA A 266 -9.94 5.17 -8.80
C ALA A 266 -11.15 5.47 -9.69
N ILE A 267 -12.37 5.06 -9.28
CA ILE A 267 -13.61 5.35 -10.01
C ILE A 267 -13.86 6.85 -10.10
N VAL A 268 -13.76 7.58 -8.99
CA VAL A 268 -13.97 9.04 -8.96
C VAL A 268 -12.96 9.76 -9.85
N GLN A 269 -11.70 9.34 -9.83
CA GLN A 269 -10.65 9.91 -10.68
C GLN A 269 -10.90 9.63 -12.17
N ALA A 270 -11.23 8.39 -12.53
CA ALA A 270 -11.52 8.00 -13.91
C ALA A 270 -12.73 8.77 -14.46
N VAL A 271 -13.81 8.86 -13.67
CA VAL A 271 -15.02 9.60 -14.04
C VAL A 271 -14.71 11.08 -14.28
N ALA A 272 -13.94 11.72 -13.39
CA ALA A 272 -13.54 13.12 -13.60
C ALA A 272 -12.68 13.32 -14.85
N TYR A 273 -11.71 12.45 -15.09
CA TYR A 273 -10.90 12.50 -16.31
C TYR A 273 -11.77 12.40 -17.59
N ILE A 274 -12.77 11.52 -17.57
CA ILE A 274 -13.70 11.33 -18.69
C ILE A 274 -14.54 12.60 -18.90
N LEU A 275 -15.14 13.12 -17.84
CA LEU A 275 -16.04 14.27 -17.89
C LEU A 275 -15.33 15.54 -18.37
N GLN A 276 -14.12 15.80 -17.87
CA GLN A 276 -13.35 16.97 -18.25
C GLN A 276 -12.93 16.95 -19.73
N ARG A 277 -12.80 15.75 -20.31
CA ARG A 277 -12.43 15.57 -21.72
C ARG A 277 -13.62 15.22 -22.60
N ALA A 278 -14.84 15.28 -22.06
CA ALA A 278 -16.05 15.09 -22.83
C ALA A 278 -16.24 16.24 -23.85
N PRO A 279 -16.83 15.97 -25.03
CA PRO A 279 -17.28 14.67 -25.54
C PRO A 279 -16.17 13.85 -26.22
N ARG A 280 -14.91 14.33 -26.23
CA ARG A 280 -13.79 13.66 -26.93
C ARG A 280 -13.30 12.38 -26.23
N CYS A 281 -13.68 12.19 -24.98
CA CYS A 281 -13.41 11.02 -24.16
C CYS A 281 -14.75 10.41 -23.72
N SER A 282 -14.96 9.13 -24.04
CA SER A 282 -16.04 8.30 -23.53
C SER A 282 -15.49 7.25 -22.57
N ILE A 283 -16.37 6.54 -21.86
CA ILE A 283 -15.95 5.43 -20.98
C ILE A 283 -15.20 4.35 -21.78
N THR A 284 -15.72 3.96 -22.95
CA THR A 284 -15.06 2.99 -23.83
C THR A 284 -13.67 3.45 -24.24
N LYS A 285 -13.52 4.72 -24.65
CA LYS A 285 -12.21 5.26 -25.05
C LYS A 285 -11.23 5.32 -23.88
N TYR A 286 -11.72 5.62 -22.67
CA TYR A 286 -10.89 5.54 -21.47
C TYR A 286 -10.41 4.11 -21.22
N LEU A 287 -11.31 3.13 -21.32
CA LEU A 287 -10.97 1.71 -21.15
C LEU A 287 -9.98 1.20 -22.20
N ASP A 288 -10.12 1.64 -23.44
CA ASP A 288 -9.17 1.33 -24.51
C ASP A 288 -7.77 1.87 -24.18
N GLU A 289 -7.66 3.13 -23.75
CA GLU A 289 -6.38 3.69 -23.30
C GLU A 289 -5.84 2.97 -22.06
N TYR A 290 -6.72 2.64 -21.11
CA TYR A 290 -6.37 1.94 -19.88
C TYR A 290 -5.81 0.53 -20.15
N ARG A 291 -6.31 -0.17 -21.17
CA ARG A 291 -5.85 -1.53 -21.50
C ARG A 291 -4.57 -1.58 -22.33
N LYS A 292 -4.14 -0.47 -22.93
CA LYS A 292 -2.97 -0.43 -23.84
C LYS A 292 -1.66 -0.82 -23.17
N SER A 293 -1.38 -0.32 -21.97
CA SER A 293 -0.14 -0.61 -21.25
C SER A 293 -0.21 -0.20 -19.79
N GLU A 294 0.68 -0.77 -18.97
CA GLU A 294 0.84 -0.38 -17.56
C GLU A 294 1.13 1.12 -17.41
N ARG A 295 2.06 1.65 -18.23
CA ARG A 295 2.36 3.09 -18.24
C ARG A 295 1.12 3.94 -18.53
N LYS A 296 0.23 3.50 -19.41
CA LYS A 296 -1.04 4.21 -19.69
C LYS A 296 -2.01 4.13 -18.52
N LYS A 297 -2.18 2.96 -17.89
CA LYS A 297 -2.97 2.82 -16.65
C LYS A 297 -2.50 3.82 -15.59
N THR A 298 -1.20 3.84 -15.33
CA THR A 298 -0.58 4.71 -14.33
C THR A 298 -0.76 6.17 -14.67
N THR A 299 -0.59 6.57 -15.94
CA THR A 299 -0.82 7.96 -16.38
C THR A 299 -2.26 8.39 -16.12
N LEU A 300 -3.23 7.52 -16.38
CA LEU A 300 -4.65 7.81 -16.17
C LEU A 300 -5.04 7.84 -14.69
N LEU A 301 -4.45 6.97 -13.86
CA LEU A 301 -4.69 6.92 -12.41
C LEU A 301 -3.92 7.99 -11.64
N ASN A 302 -2.84 8.53 -12.20
CA ASN A 302 -2.11 9.69 -11.68
C ASN A 302 -2.74 11.03 -12.04
N TYR A 303 -3.89 11.03 -12.73
CA TYR A 303 -4.56 12.27 -13.06
C TYR A 303 -5.03 12.98 -11.78
N ASP A 304 -4.45 14.16 -11.53
CA ASP A 304 -4.72 15.03 -10.38
C ASP A 304 -4.99 16.45 -10.90
N GLU A 305 -6.25 16.75 -11.19
CA GLU A 305 -6.70 18.12 -11.39
C GLU A 305 -7.72 18.46 -10.30
N GLY A 306 -7.17 18.77 -9.12
CA GLY A 306 -7.77 19.57 -8.04
C GLY A 306 -9.30 19.65 -8.04
N GLN A 307 -9.98 18.54 -7.71
CA GLN A 307 -11.41 18.59 -7.46
C GLN A 307 -11.66 19.45 -6.23
N LEU A 308 -12.38 20.57 -6.39
CA LEU A 308 -12.73 21.54 -5.33
C LEU A 308 -13.41 20.95 -4.07
N GLN A 309 -13.85 19.67 -4.12
CA GLN A 309 -14.53 18.98 -3.03
C GLN A 309 -13.62 18.08 -2.17
N ARG A 310 -12.36 17.89 -2.56
CA ARG A 310 -11.35 17.18 -1.77
C ARG A 310 -10.14 18.09 -1.62
N ASP A 311 -9.58 18.09 -0.42
CA ASP A 311 -8.47 18.95 -0.02
C ASP A 311 -7.49 19.25 -1.15
N LEU A 312 -7.08 20.52 -1.22
CA LEU A 312 -5.89 20.96 -1.94
C LEU A 312 -4.60 20.21 -1.46
N TRP A 313 -4.66 19.37 -0.42
CA TRP A 313 -3.55 19.02 0.50
C TRP A 313 -3.28 17.50 0.65
N VAL A 314 -3.99 16.63 -0.09
CA VAL A 314 -3.69 15.19 -0.26
C VAL A 314 -3.64 14.89 -1.75
N SER A 315 -2.56 14.23 -2.22
CA SER A 315 -2.45 13.81 -3.63
C SER A 315 -3.67 12.99 -4.01
N ASN A 316 -4.44 13.43 -5.02
CA ASN A 316 -5.69 12.79 -5.40
C ASN A 316 -5.48 11.45 -6.11
N SER A 317 -4.23 11.13 -6.45
CA SER A 317 -3.83 9.89 -7.10
C SER A 317 -3.81 8.69 -6.16
N ILE A 318 -4.61 7.68 -6.50
CA ILE A 318 -4.57 6.38 -5.84
C ILE A 318 -3.17 5.76 -5.88
N ILE A 319 -2.42 5.93 -6.97
CA ILE A 319 -1.05 5.41 -7.12
C ILE A 319 -0.12 6.11 -6.12
N VAL A 320 -0.19 7.44 -6.01
CA VAL A 320 0.63 8.20 -5.06
C VAL A 320 0.32 7.79 -3.62
N THR A 321 -0.97 7.54 -3.29
CA THR A 321 -1.33 7.09 -1.94
C THR A 321 -0.66 5.77 -1.54
N TRP A 322 -0.50 4.85 -2.48
CA TRP A 322 0.19 3.58 -2.22
C TRP A 322 1.71 3.72 -2.28
N GLN A 323 2.25 4.56 -3.16
CA GLN A 323 3.69 4.87 -3.18
C GLN A 323 4.17 5.41 -1.83
N ILE A 324 3.43 6.34 -1.22
CA ILE A 324 3.75 6.85 0.13
C ILE A 324 3.80 5.72 1.17
N SER A 325 2.86 4.78 1.08
CA SER A 325 2.80 3.66 2.05
C SER A 325 3.92 2.65 1.78
N PHE A 326 4.25 2.40 0.51
CA PHE A 326 5.37 1.56 0.10
C PHE A 326 6.71 2.13 0.55
N GLU A 327 6.95 3.43 0.34
CA GLU A 327 8.15 4.13 0.78
C GLU A 327 8.30 4.11 2.31
N TYR A 328 7.19 4.24 3.05
CA TYR A 328 7.19 4.08 4.49
C TYR A 328 7.64 2.67 4.91
N ILE A 329 7.10 1.62 4.27
CA ILE A 329 7.52 0.24 4.53
C ILE A 329 8.99 0.07 4.17
N GLN A 330 9.45 0.59 3.03
CA GLN A 330 10.84 0.51 2.62
C GLN A 330 11.80 1.16 3.64
N GLN A 331 11.41 2.29 4.25
CA GLN A 331 12.21 2.97 5.27
C GLN A 331 12.19 2.26 6.62
N THR A 332 11.09 1.61 6.98
CA THR A 332 10.91 1.00 8.31
C THR A 332 11.27 -0.47 8.35
N ARG A 333 10.96 -1.23 7.30
CA ARG A 333 11.26 -2.65 7.09
C ARG A 333 11.60 -2.92 5.60
N PRO A 334 12.86 -2.70 5.18
CA PRO A 334 13.28 -2.89 3.79
C PRO A 334 13.00 -4.30 3.23
N SER A 335 13.11 -5.34 4.06
CA SER A 335 12.86 -6.73 3.68
C SER A 335 11.40 -7.00 3.28
N ALA A 336 10.43 -6.38 3.97
CA ALA A 336 9.02 -6.42 3.59
C ALA A 336 8.77 -5.71 2.24
N ALA A 337 9.42 -4.57 2.00
CA ALA A 337 9.30 -3.86 0.71
C ALA A 337 9.91 -4.67 -0.45
N ASP A 338 11.01 -5.36 -0.19
CA ASP A 338 11.65 -6.28 -1.13
C ASP A 338 10.74 -7.47 -1.46
N LEU A 339 10.10 -8.05 -0.46
CA LEU A 339 9.12 -9.13 -0.63
C LEU A 339 7.94 -8.67 -1.49
N LEU A 340 7.36 -7.51 -1.18
CA LEU A 340 6.27 -6.93 -1.98
C LEU A 340 6.70 -6.62 -3.42
N SER A 341 7.95 -6.18 -3.61
CA SER A 341 8.53 -5.94 -4.93
C SER A 341 8.59 -7.21 -5.76
N LEU A 342 9.03 -8.32 -5.16
CA LEU A 342 9.05 -9.65 -5.81
C LEU A 342 7.64 -10.16 -6.11
N MET A 343 6.74 -10.13 -5.13
CA MET A 343 5.33 -10.55 -5.28
C MET A 343 4.63 -9.80 -6.42
N SER A 344 5.05 -8.56 -6.70
CA SER A 344 4.45 -7.74 -7.76
C SER A 344 4.64 -8.32 -9.17
N PHE A 345 5.49 -9.32 -9.40
CA PHE A 345 5.68 -9.93 -10.73
C PHE A 345 4.91 -11.24 -10.96
N PHE A 346 4.43 -11.87 -9.89
CA PHE A 346 3.62 -13.09 -9.97
C PHE A 346 2.19 -12.78 -10.42
N ASP A 347 1.41 -13.80 -10.76
CA ASP A 347 -0.05 -13.64 -10.76
C ASP A 347 -0.52 -13.11 -9.41
N ARG A 348 -1.51 -12.21 -9.43
CA ARG A 348 -1.99 -11.49 -8.24
C ARG A 348 -2.71 -12.39 -7.23
N GLN A 349 -3.14 -13.58 -7.63
CA GLN A 349 -3.83 -14.55 -6.79
C GLN A 349 -2.98 -15.81 -6.61
N GLY A 350 -3.08 -16.43 -5.44
CA GLY A 350 -2.50 -17.74 -5.16
C GLY A 350 -0.98 -17.79 -5.20
N ILE A 351 -0.27 -16.71 -4.86
CA ILE A 351 1.21 -16.68 -4.83
C ILE A 351 1.71 -17.64 -3.74
N PRO A 352 2.37 -18.76 -4.07
CA PRO A 352 2.81 -19.72 -3.09
C PRO A 352 4.00 -19.20 -2.28
N GLU A 353 3.98 -19.48 -0.97
CA GLU A 353 5.06 -19.15 -0.05
C GLU A 353 6.44 -19.67 -0.48
N ALA A 354 6.49 -20.87 -1.05
CA ALA A 354 7.72 -21.49 -1.54
C ALA A 354 8.45 -20.65 -2.62
N LEU A 355 7.74 -19.78 -3.35
CA LEU A 355 8.35 -18.88 -4.33
C LEU A 355 9.03 -17.66 -3.68
N LEU A 356 8.71 -17.38 -2.41
CA LEU A 356 9.12 -16.19 -1.68
C LEU A 356 10.22 -16.49 -0.65
N GLN A 357 10.13 -17.60 0.07
CA GLN A 357 11.10 -17.97 1.12
C GLN A 357 12.53 -18.18 0.61
N ARG A 358 12.70 -18.61 -0.65
CA ARG A 358 14.03 -18.84 -1.25
C ARG A 358 14.91 -17.59 -1.29
N GLN A 359 14.32 -16.41 -1.10
CA GLN A 359 15.00 -15.13 -1.02
C GLN A 359 15.72 -14.91 0.33
N ALA A 360 15.18 -15.41 1.44
CA ALA A 360 15.80 -15.28 2.76
C ALA A 360 17.13 -16.05 2.80
N SER A 361 17.11 -17.32 2.38
CA SER A 361 18.27 -18.21 2.41
C SER A 361 19.42 -17.77 1.49
N GLN A 362 19.13 -17.15 0.33
CA GLN A 362 20.17 -16.65 -0.58
C GLN A 362 20.85 -15.36 -0.09
N ARG A 363 20.13 -14.50 0.64
CA ARG A 363 20.71 -13.28 1.24
C ARG A 363 21.56 -13.60 2.46
N ASP A 364 21.15 -14.55 3.29
CA ASP A 364 21.94 -15.00 4.44
C ASP A 364 23.26 -15.65 4.01
N ALA A 365 23.24 -16.40 2.91
CA ALA A 365 24.45 -16.96 2.30
C ALA A 365 25.43 -15.87 1.78
N GLN A 366 24.92 -14.76 1.23
CA GLN A 366 25.76 -13.64 0.76
C GLN A 366 26.25 -12.72 1.89
N ARG A 367 25.49 -12.59 2.98
CA ARG A 367 25.89 -11.80 4.15
C ARG A 367 26.99 -12.50 4.95
N SER A 368 26.93 -13.82 5.04
CA SER A 368 27.92 -14.69 5.71
C SER A 368 29.28 -14.75 4.98
N GLN A 369 29.38 -14.29 3.72
CA GLN A 369 30.64 -14.23 2.97
C GLN A 369 31.38 -12.89 3.09
N LYS A 370 30.83 -11.89 3.79
CA LYS A 370 31.45 -10.55 3.95
C LYS A 370 32.12 -10.31 5.31
N GLU A 371 32.12 -11.27 6.21
CA GLU A 371 32.91 -11.17 7.44
C GLU A 371 34.36 -11.66 7.19
N PRO A 372 35.38 -10.90 7.60
CA PRO A 372 36.76 -11.34 7.45
C PRO A 372 36.99 -12.50 8.42
N LYS A 373 37.34 -13.67 7.89
CA LYS A 373 37.79 -14.83 8.66
C LYS A 373 38.94 -14.40 9.57
N GLN A 374 38.68 -14.31 10.87
CA GLN A 374 39.70 -14.21 11.89
C GLN A 374 39.97 -15.63 12.37
N ASP A 375 41.16 -16.13 12.08
CA ASP A 375 41.60 -17.48 12.44
C ASP A 375 41.59 -17.66 13.96
N VAL A 376 40.63 -18.43 14.47
CA VAL A 376 40.74 -19.07 15.79
C VAL A 376 40.32 -20.52 15.61
N TRP A 377 41.24 -21.41 15.96
CA TRP A 377 41.03 -22.84 16.05
C TRP A 377 40.40 -23.16 17.40
N GLU A 378 39.27 -23.86 17.40
CA GLU A 378 38.95 -25.06 18.22
C GLU A 378 37.45 -25.16 18.54
N SER A 379 36.92 -26.35 18.22
CA SER A 379 35.86 -27.10 18.92
C SER A 379 34.50 -26.45 19.12
N ASP A 380 33.52 -26.85 18.32
CA ASP A 380 32.44 -27.77 18.74
C ASP A 380 31.38 -27.88 17.63
N GLU A 381 31.15 -29.10 17.13
CA GLU A 381 30.04 -29.43 16.23
C GLU A 381 28.75 -29.50 17.05
N GLU A 382 28.08 -28.37 17.29
CA GLU A 382 26.68 -28.34 17.77
C GLU A 382 26.17 -26.89 17.69
N ASP A 383 25.74 -26.41 16.51
CA ASP A 383 24.80 -25.27 16.38
C ASP A 383 24.42 -24.94 14.92
N ASN A 384 23.79 -25.90 14.22
CA ASN A 384 23.18 -25.65 12.89
C ASN A 384 21.64 -25.54 12.94
N ALA A 385 21.04 -25.61 14.14
CA ALA A 385 19.59 -25.55 14.33
C ALA A 385 19.06 -24.15 14.71
N SER A 386 19.94 -23.21 15.06
CA SER A 386 19.55 -21.87 15.54
C SER A 386 19.40 -20.83 14.43
N GLN A 387 19.95 -21.07 13.22
CA GLN A 387 19.87 -20.11 12.10
C GLN A 387 18.59 -20.25 11.26
N SER A 388 17.98 -21.45 11.20
CA SER A 388 16.75 -21.66 10.42
C SER A 388 15.53 -20.99 11.05
N SER A 389 15.44 -20.91 12.39
CA SER A 389 14.31 -20.28 13.07
C SER A 389 14.24 -18.76 12.88
N THR A 390 15.39 -18.09 12.80
CA THR A 390 15.47 -16.63 12.61
C THR A 390 15.00 -16.16 11.23
N GLY A 391 15.23 -16.96 10.18
CA GLY A 391 14.79 -16.63 8.82
C GLY A 391 13.26 -16.71 8.66
N ASP A 392 12.66 -17.72 9.26
CA ASP A 392 11.20 -17.93 9.24
C ASP A 392 10.48 -16.85 10.05
N GLU A 393 11.00 -16.47 11.23
CA GLU A 393 10.45 -15.36 12.03
C GLU A 393 10.50 -14.01 11.28
N GLN A 394 11.61 -13.71 10.60
CA GLN A 394 11.74 -12.48 9.82
C GLN A 394 10.77 -12.43 8.63
N PHE A 395 10.57 -13.56 7.94
CA PHE A 395 9.61 -13.67 6.84
C PHE A 395 8.18 -13.44 7.32
N GLU A 396 7.79 -14.04 8.43
CA GLU A 396 6.46 -13.84 9.04
C GLU A 396 6.25 -12.39 9.47
N ASP A 397 7.25 -11.78 10.10
CA ASP A 397 7.22 -10.37 10.47
C ASP A 397 7.02 -9.45 9.25
N ASP A 398 7.67 -9.77 8.12
CA ASP A 398 7.54 -9.04 6.87
C ASP A 398 6.14 -9.20 6.27
N ILE A 399 5.59 -10.43 6.27
CA ILE A 399 4.20 -10.69 5.85
C ILE A 399 3.21 -9.93 6.74
N VAL A 400 3.40 -9.94 8.07
CA VAL A 400 2.55 -9.19 9.01
C VAL A 400 2.61 -7.70 8.71
N ALA A 401 3.78 -7.14 8.43
CA ALA A 401 3.91 -5.73 8.04
C ALA A 401 3.12 -5.42 6.76
N LEU A 402 3.22 -6.25 5.72
CA LEU A 402 2.47 -6.07 4.47
C LEU A 402 0.95 -6.21 4.65
N ARG A 403 0.52 -7.15 5.50
CA ARG A 403 -0.91 -7.33 5.87
C ARG A 403 -1.45 -6.17 6.68
N ASN A 404 -0.63 -5.59 7.56
CA ASN A 404 -1.03 -4.42 8.35
C ASN A 404 -1.34 -3.22 7.45
N PHE A 405 -0.65 -3.06 6.32
CA PHE A 405 -0.96 -2.05 5.30
C PHE A 405 -2.04 -2.48 4.29
N CYS A 406 -2.62 -3.66 4.45
CA CYS A 406 -3.60 -4.27 3.53
C CYS A 406 -3.08 -4.43 2.09
N PHE A 407 -1.76 -4.55 1.89
CA PHE A 407 -1.17 -4.78 0.57
C PHE A 407 -1.21 -6.24 0.14
N VAL A 408 -1.17 -7.14 1.12
CA VAL A 408 -1.24 -8.59 0.91
C VAL A 408 -2.33 -9.18 1.80
N THR A 409 -3.05 -10.15 1.26
CA THR A 409 -3.93 -11.04 2.03
C THR A 409 -3.41 -12.45 1.97
N VAL A 410 -3.69 -13.22 3.02
CA VAL A 410 -3.34 -14.64 3.12
C VAL A 410 -4.63 -15.42 2.96
N ASP A 411 -4.57 -16.49 2.19
CA ASP A 411 -5.70 -17.40 2.05
C ASP A 411 -6.02 -18.16 3.35
N SER A 412 -7.10 -18.94 3.34
CA SER A 412 -7.48 -19.76 4.50
C SER A 412 -6.49 -20.89 4.82
N SER A 413 -5.63 -21.26 3.87
CA SER A 413 -4.65 -22.34 4.06
C SER A 413 -3.37 -21.85 4.74
N GLY A 414 -3.09 -20.54 4.69
CA GLY A 414 -1.86 -19.95 5.19
C GLY A 414 -0.69 -20.03 4.20
N THR A 415 -0.85 -20.73 3.07
CA THR A 415 0.26 -21.09 2.18
C THR A 415 0.31 -20.28 0.88
N SER A 416 -0.74 -19.48 0.63
CA SER A 416 -0.81 -18.65 -0.56
C SER A 416 -1.23 -17.21 -0.24
N PHE A 417 -0.66 -16.29 -1.02
CA PHE A 417 -0.83 -14.87 -0.86
C PHE A 417 -1.56 -14.25 -2.05
N GLU A 418 -2.32 -13.20 -1.79
CA GLU A 418 -2.99 -12.42 -2.82
C GLU A 418 -2.65 -10.94 -2.70
N MET A 419 -2.68 -10.26 -3.83
CA MET A 419 -2.43 -8.83 -3.94
C MET A 419 -3.52 -8.16 -4.77
N HIS A 420 -3.90 -6.95 -4.37
CA HIS A 420 -4.77 -6.10 -5.17
C HIS A 420 -4.05 -5.68 -6.47
N ALA A 421 -4.66 -5.80 -7.65
CA ALA A 421 -3.93 -5.59 -8.92
C ALA A 421 -3.45 -4.14 -9.09
N LEU A 422 -4.22 -3.17 -8.61
CA LEU A 422 -3.78 -1.78 -8.61
C LEU A 422 -2.58 -1.52 -7.66
N VAL A 423 -2.46 -2.23 -6.52
CA VAL A 423 -1.25 -2.20 -5.66
C VAL A 423 -0.06 -2.82 -6.39
N GLN A 424 -0.31 -3.92 -7.09
CA GLN A 424 0.69 -4.59 -7.93
C GLN A 424 1.24 -3.65 -9.01
N LEU A 425 0.34 -2.95 -9.73
CA LEU A 425 0.69 -1.95 -10.72
C LEU A 425 1.51 -0.81 -10.11
N ALA A 426 1.06 -0.25 -8.99
CA ALA A 426 1.75 0.86 -8.33
C ALA A 426 3.18 0.48 -7.90
N THR A 427 3.35 -0.73 -7.37
CA THR A 427 4.65 -1.28 -6.97
C THR A 427 5.60 -1.38 -8.17
N ARG A 428 5.16 -1.98 -9.29
CA ARG A 428 5.98 -2.07 -10.51
C ARG A 428 6.35 -0.70 -11.08
N MET A 429 5.45 0.27 -11.02
CA MET A 429 5.72 1.63 -11.51
C MET A 429 6.70 2.38 -10.62
N TRP A 430 6.62 2.18 -9.31
CA TRP A 430 7.61 2.70 -8.38
C TRP A 430 9.00 2.08 -8.64
N LEU A 431 9.06 0.77 -8.89
CA LEU A 431 10.32 0.09 -9.25
C LEU A 431 10.90 0.57 -10.58
N GLU A 432 10.05 0.88 -11.56
CA GLU A 432 10.47 1.46 -12.84
C GLU A 432 11.04 2.87 -12.66
N ALA A 433 10.38 3.72 -11.86
CA ALA A 433 10.84 5.07 -11.55
C ALA A 433 12.19 5.08 -10.80
N ASN A 434 12.42 4.07 -9.94
CA ASN A 434 13.66 3.91 -9.17
C ASN A 434 14.70 3.01 -9.86
N SER A 435 14.52 2.66 -11.15
CA SER A 435 15.45 1.84 -11.94
C SER A 435 15.75 0.43 -11.39
N ASN A 436 14.93 -0.08 -10.47
CA ASN A 436 15.11 -1.40 -9.85
C ASN A 436 14.27 -2.49 -10.54
N LEU A 437 13.36 -2.14 -11.44
CA LEU A 437 12.42 -3.06 -12.09
C LEU A 437 13.12 -4.29 -12.72
N GLU A 438 14.25 -4.07 -13.39
CA GLU A 438 14.95 -5.13 -14.13
C GLU A 438 15.54 -6.19 -13.19
N GLN A 439 16.13 -5.77 -12.07
CA GLN A 439 16.65 -6.68 -11.05
C GLN A 439 15.54 -7.59 -10.52
N TRP A 440 14.37 -7.03 -10.22
CA TRP A 440 13.24 -7.79 -9.72
C TRP A 440 12.62 -8.74 -10.75
N LYS A 441 12.61 -8.37 -12.04
CA LYS A 441 12.22 -9.28 -13.13
C LYS A 441 13.12 -10.52 -13.19
N GLN A 442 14.43 -10.32 -13.09
CA GLN A 442 15.39 -11.42 -13.11
C GLN A 442 15.18 -12.34 -11.90
N GLN A 443 14.98 -11.78 -10.71
CA GLN A 443 14.72 -12.56 -9.50
C GLN A 443 13.39 -13.33 -9.58
N PHE A 444 12.33 -12.70 -10.09
CA PHE A 444 11.05 -13.36 -10.34
C PHE A 444 11.20 -14.55 -11.27
N VAL A 445 11.88 -14.36 -12.41
CA VAL A 445 12.11 -15.43 -13.39
C VAL A 445 12.93 -16.55 -12.79
N SER A 446 14.00 -16.24 -12.06
CA SER A 446 14.86 -17.25 -11.43
C SER A 446 14.10 -18.07 -10.38
N SER A 447 13.31 -17.39 -9.54
CA SER A 447 12.48 -18.04 -8.52
C SER A 447 11.45 -18.96 -9.15
N LEU A 448 10.76 -18.50 -10.21
CA LEU A 448 9.77 -19.29 -10.92
C LEU A 448 10.41 -20.45 -11.69
N ARG A 449 11.55 -20.25 -12.35
CA ARG A 449 12.31 -21.30 -13.04
C ARG A 449 12.72 -22.42 -12.11
N ALA A 450 13.14 -22.07 -10.91
CA ALA A 450 13.66 -23.03 -9.96
C ALA A 450 12.55 -23.81 -9.22
N ALA A 451 11.29 -23.38 -9.36
CA ALA A 451 10.11 -24.03 -8.78
C ALA A 451 9.19 -24.69 -9.82
N PHE A 452 9.20 -24.22 -11.08
CA PHE A 452 8.30 -24.70 -12.13
C PHE A 452 8.88 -25.95 -12.83
N PRO A 453 8.33 -27.15 -12.56
CA PRO A 453 8.88 -28.40 -13.06
C PRO A 453 8.50 -28.67 -14.54
N THR A 454 9.00 -29.78 -15.09
CA THR A 454 8.60 -30.28 -16.41
C THR A 454 7.14 -30.73 -16.42
N GLY A 455 6.50 -30.74 -17.60
CA GLY A 455 5.08 -31.10 -17.76
C GLY A 455 4.75 -32.59 -17.62
N GLU A 456 5.59 -33.36 -16.93
CA GLU A 456 5.39 -34.78 -16.64
C GLU A 456 4.22 -35.00 -15.68
N TYR A 457 3.50 -36.12 -15.81
CA TYR A 457 2.27 -36.39 -15.07
C TYR A 457 2.43 -36.24 -13.54
N GLU A 458 3.55 -36.71 -13.00
CA GLU A 458 3.86 -36.62 -11.56
C GLU A 458 3.95 -35.17 -11.06
N ASN A 459 4.29 -34.24 -11.94
CA ASN A 459 4.48 -32.82 -11.65
C ASN A 459 3.23 -31.96 -11.90
N TRP A 460 2.13 -32.54 -12.38
CA TRP A 460 0.95 -31.77 -12.81
C TRP A 460 0.35 -30.90 -11.71
N ALA A 461 0.34 -31.36 -10.47
CA ALA A 461 -0.16 -30.56 -9.35
C ALA A 461 0.66 -29.26 -9.15
N ALA A 462 1.99 -29.37 -9.22
CA ALA A 462 2.89 -28.23 -9.11
C ALA A 462 2.81 -27.32 -10.34
N CYS A 463 2.77 -27.88 -11.55
CA CYS A 463 2.56 -27.11 -12.78
C CYS A 463 1.23 -26.33 -12.72
N GLN A 464 0.13 -26.98 -12.32
CA GLN A 464 -1.18 -26.36 -12.23
C GLN A 464 -1.21 -25.18 -11.26
N ALA A 465 -0.57 -25.33 -10.08
CA ALA A 465 -0.46 -24.25 -9.10
C ALA A 465 0.35 -23.07 -9.65
N LEU A 466 1.42 -23.33 -10.40
CA LEU A 466 2.33 -22.29 -10.89
C LEU A 466 1.96 -21.70 -12.25
N TYR A 467 1.01 -22.31 -12.97
CA TYR A 467 0.69 -21.99 -14.36
C TYR A 467 0.23 -20.54 -14.54
N ALA A 468 -0.59 -20.01 -13.62
CA ALA A 468 -1.02 -18.63 -13.65
C ALA A 468 0.17 -17.65 -13.57
N HIS A 469 1.16 -17.93 -12.71
CA HIS A 469 2.36 -17.11 -12.60
C HIS A 469 3.26 -17.22 -13.84
N ALA A 470 3.35 -18.40 -14.47
CA ALA A 470 4.04 -18.54 -15.76
C ALA A 470 3.36 -17.73 -16.87
N LYS A 471 2.03 -17.65 -16.86
CA LYS A 471 1.29 -16.73 -17.76
C LYS A 471 1.56 -15.26 -17.45
N ALA A 472 1.68 -14.88 -16.18
CA ALA A 472 2.07 -13.53 -15.80
C ALA A 472 3.47 -13.15 -16.33
N ALA A 473 4.40 -14.12 -16.37
CA ALA A 473 5.76 -13.91 -16.90
C ALA A 473 5.80 -13.47 -18.37
N ILE A 474 4.77 -13.78 -19.17
CA ILE A 474 4.67 -13.43 -20.59
C ILE A 474 4.86 -11.93 -20.85
N GLY A 475 4.37 -11.08 -19.94
CA GLY A 475 4.48 -9.61 -20.01
C GLY A 475 5.74 -9.04 -19.38
N GLN A 476 6.55 -9.87 -18.72
CA GLN A 476 7.65 -9.46 -17.84
C GLN A 476 9.02 -9.94 -18.34
N GLN A 477 9.22 -9.95 -19.66
CA GLN A 477 10.51 -10.37 -20.25
C GLN A 477 11.69 -9.52 -19.70
N PRO A 478 12.75 -10.16 -19.16
CA PRO A 478 14.00 -9.49 -18.78
C PRO A 478 14.79 -8.98 -19.99
N LYS A 479 15.78 -8.12 -19.73
CA LYS A 479 16.73 -7.59 -20.72
C LYS A 479 18.04 -8.37 -20.79
N ASP A 480 18.46 -8.95 -19.67
CA ASP A 480 19.70 -9.73 -19.59
C ASP A 480 19.59 -11.05 -20.37
N GLU A 481 20.64 -11.44 -21.09
CA GLU A 481 20.60 -12.61 -21.98
C GLU A 481 20.44 -13.93 -21.21
N SER A 482 21.13 -14.07 -20.07
CA SER A 482 21.00 -15.25 -19.21
C SER A 482 19.60 -15.34 -18.62
N ALA A 483 19.06 -14.23 -18.13
CA ALA A 483 17.70 -14.17 -17.60
C ALA A 483 16.64 -14.42 -18.69
N ILE A 484 16.89 -14.02 -19.95
CA ILE A 484 16.00 -14.34 -21.07
C ILE A 484 15.98 -15.86 -21.35
N ALA A 485 17.13 -16.54 -21.23
CA ALA A 485 17.19 -17.99 -21.39
C ALA A 485 16.40 -18.73 -20.27
N GLU A 486 16.51 -18.29 -19.02
CA GLU A 486 15.69 -18.81 -17.92
C GLU A 486 14.21 -18.53 -18.13
N TRP A 487 13.86 -17.31 -18.54
CA TRP A 487 12.49 -16.91 -18.85
C TRP A 487 11.88 -17.78 -19.95
N ALA A 488 12.63 -18.03 -21.02
CA ALA A 488 12.19 -18.91 -22.10
C ALA A 488 12.00 -20.36 -21.63
N THR A 489 12.79 -20.81 -20.65
CA THR A 489 12.65 -22.14 -20.05
C THR A 489 11.36 -22.28 -19.24
N VAL A 490 11.01 -21.26 -18.44
CA VAL A 490 9.71 -21.21 -17.75
C VAL A 490 8.55 -21.28 -18.74
N LEU A 491 8.61 -20.48 -19.82
CA LEU A 491 7.57 -20.50 -20.85
C LEU A 491 7.50 -21.85 -21.59
N TYR A 492 8.64 -22.50 -21.82
CA TYR A 492 8.70 -23.83 -22.42
C TYR A 492 8.03 -24.89 -21.52
N HIS A 493 8.33 -24.92 -20.21
CA HIS A 493 7.66 -25.83 -19.28
C HIS A 493 6.15 -25.56 -19.19
N ALA A 494 5.75 -24.29 -19.16
CA ALA A 494 4.35 -23.92 -19.18
C ALA A 494 3.66 -24.31 -20.49
N ALA A 495 4.33 -24.17 -21.63
CA ALA A 495 3.81 -24.63 -22.93
C ALA A 495 3.60 -26.15 -22.95
N TRP A 496 4.54 -26.89 -22.38
CA TRP A 496 4.41 -28.34 -22.26
C TRP A 496 3.21 -28.74 -21.42
N PHE A 497 3.04 -28.12 -20.25
CA PHE A 497 1.87 -28.35 -19.41
C PHE A 497 0.56 -28.00 -20.14
N ALA A 498 0.53 -26.87 -20.86
CA ALA A 498 -0.62 -26.46 -21.66
C ALA A 498 -0.96 -27.46 -22.77
N GLU A 499 0.06 -28.02 -23.44
CA GLU A 499 -0.11 -29.06 -24.45
C GLU A 499 -0.72 -30.32 -23.85
N ARG A 500 -0.17 -30.80 -22.73
CA ARG A 500 -0.64 -32.00 -22.02
C ARG A 500 -2.06 -31.88 -21.49
N THR A 501 -2.47 -30.66 -21.13
CA THR A 501 -3.83 -30.34 -20.64
C THR A 501 -4.80 -29.99 -21.78
N GLY A 502 -4.36 -29.98 -23.04
CA GLY A 502 -5.20 -29.74 -24.21
C GLY A 502 -5.49 -28.26 -24.51
N ASN A 503 -4.79 -27.32 -23.86
CA ASN A 503 -4.97 -25.89 -24.09
C ASN A 503 -4.11 -25.39 -25.27
N ILE A 504 -4.64 -25.59 -26.47
CA ILE A 504 -3.97 -25.28 -27.75
C ILE A 504 -3.48 -23.83 -27.82
N ALA A 505 -4.33 -22.87 -27.43
CA ALA A 505 -4.03 -21.44 -27.61
C ALA A 505 -2.85 -20.99 -26.72
N ASP A 506 -2.84 -21.41 -25.46
CA ASP A 506 -1.74 -21.09 -24.56
C ASP A 506 -0.47 -21.86 -24.96
N ALA A 507 -0.57 -23.14 -25.30
CA ALA A 507 0.58 -23.96 -25.71
C ALA A 507 1.32 -23.32 -26.89
N GLU A 508 0.59 -22.92 -27.94
CA GLU A 508 1.16 -22.26 -29.11
C GLU A 508 1.80 -20.91 -28.74
N MET A 509 1.11 -20.09 -27.94
CA MET A 509 1.58 -18.76 -27.58
C MET A 509 2.87 -18.81 -26.76
N LEU A 510 2.89 -19.67 -25.73
CA LEU A 510 4.02 -19.87 -24.82
C LEU A 510 5.22 -20.46 -25.57
N ALA A 511 5.00 -21.53 -26.35
CA ALA A 511 6.06 -22.17 -27.13
C ALA A 511 6.69 -21.21 -28.15
N LYS A 512 5.88 -20.42 -28.87
CA LYS A 512 6.39 -19.43 -29.83
C LYS A 512 7.22 -18.34 -29.17
N LYS A 513 6.83 -17.89 -27.97
CA LYS A 513 7.59 -16.88 -27.23
C LYS A 513 8.92 -17.46 -26.72
N ALA A 514 8.91 -18.67 -26.16
CA ALA A 514 10.11 -19.38 -25.73
C ALA A 514 11.09 -19.58 -26.90
N MET A 515 10.60 -20.10 -28.04
CA MET A 515 11.38 -20.34 -29.26
C MET A 515 12.03 -19.06 -29.78
N LYS A 516 11.27 -17.96 -29.90
CA LYS A 516 11.80 -16.67 -30.36
C LYS A 516 12.89 -16.12 -29.44
N ALA A 517 12.72 -16.26 -28.12
CA ALA A 517 13.71 -15.81 -27.15
C ALA A 517 14.98 -16.66 -27.20
N ARG A 518 14.89 -17.99 -27.14
CA ARG A 518 16.04 -18.90 -27.23
C ARG A 518 16.78 -18.75 -28.55
N LYS A 519 16.08 -18.61 -29.68
CA LYS A 519 16.70 -18.34 -30.98
C LYS A 519 17.52 -17.04 -30.98
N LYS A 520 17.08 -16.01 -30.26
CA LYS A 520 17.77 -14.71 -30.18
C LYS A 520 19.03 -14.78 -29.30
N VAL A 521 18.97 -15.45 -28.15
CA VAL A 521 20.07 -15.42 -27.15
C VAL A 521 21.01 -16.63 -27.23
N LEU A 522 20.52 -17.80 -27.64
CA LEU A 522 21.32 -19.04 -27.74
C LEU A 522 21.68 -19.39 -29.19
N GLY A 523 20.96 -18.84 -30.17
CA GLY A 523 21.10 -19.16 -31.59
C GLY A 523 20.19 -20.30 -32.07
N GLN A 524 20.10 -20.46 -33.39
CA GLN A 524 19.14 -21.38 -34.03
C GLN A 524 19.50 -22.86 -33.86
N GLU A 525 20.79 -23.19 -33.77
CA GLU A 525 21.28 -24.57 -33.67
C GLU A 525 21.46 -25.02 -32.21
N HIS A 526 21.15 -24.18 -31.21
CA HIS A 526 21.23 -24.56 -29.80
C HIS A 526 20.14 -25.59 -29.45
N GLU A 527 20.47 -26.59 -28.64
CA GLU A 527 19.59 -27.70 -28.27
C GLU A 527 18.28 -27.22 -27.65
N ASP A 528 18.36 -26.32 -26.65
CA ASP A 528 17.17 -25.65 -26.09
C ASP A 528 16.29 -24.94 -27.13
N THR A 529 16.90 -24.33 -28.16
CA THR A 529 16.14 -23.69 -29.24
C THR A 529 15.40 -24.75 -30.05
N LEU A 530 16.06 -25.87 -30.37
CA LEU A 530 15.46 -27.00 -31.08
C LEU A 530 14.30 -27.62 -30.30
N TRP A 531 14.44 -27.84 -28.98
CA TRP A 531 13.33 -28.30 -28.14
C TRP A 531 12.15 -27.33 -28.13
N SER A 532 12.39 -26.02 -28.14
CA SER A 532 11.32 -25.03 -28.26
C SER A 532 10.66 -25.04 -29.64
N VAL A 533 11.40 -25.30 -30.73
CA VAL A 533 10.81 -25.48 -32.07
C VAL A 533 9.93 -26.73 -32.10
N ALA A 534 10.40 -27.85 -31.55
CA ALA A 534 9.62 -29.08 -31.41
C ALA A 534 8.34 -28.84 -30.60
N MET A 535 8.40 -28.05 -29.51
CA MET A 535 7.21 -27.70 -28.73
C MET A 535 6.18 -26.88 -29.52
N VAL A 536 6.63 -26.00 -30.43
CA VAL A 536 5.71 -25.30 -31.35
C VAL A 536 5.05 -26.29 -32.31
N ALA A 537 5.79 -27.27 -32.82
CA ALA A 537 5.24 -28.33 -33.68
C ALA A 537 4.21 -29.18 -32.93
N LEU A 538 4.48 -29.57 -31.68
CA LEU A 538 3.52 -30.28 -30.83
C LEU A 538 2.24 -29.46 -30.62
N ALA A 539 2.36 -28.16 -30.32
CA ALA A 539 1.20 -27.27 -30.20
C ALA A 539 0.40 -27.15 -31.52
N TYR A 540 1.06 -27.21 -32.67
CA TYR A 540 0.41 -27.24 -33.98
C TYR A 540 -0.32 -28.56 -34.25
N LYS A 541 0.27 -29.70 -33.91
CA LYS A 541 -0.38 -31.02 -33.98
C LYS A 541 -1.65 -31.05 -33.12
N LEU A 542 -1.55 -30.59 -31.86
CA LEU A 542 -2.69 -30.48 -30.96
C LEU A 542 -3.80 -29.59 -31.54
N GLY A 543 -3.44 -28.53 -32.26
CA GLY A 543 -4.35 -27.64 -32.98
C GLY A 543 -4.77 -28.09 -34.38
N GLY A 544 -4.41 -29.30 -34.81
CA GLY A 544 -4.78 -29.87 -36.12
C GLY A 544 -4.04 -29.31 -37.34
N ARG A 545 -2.96 -28.54 -37.14
CA ARG A 545 -2.11 -27.98 -38.21
C ARG A 545 -0.91 -28.90 -38.47
N TRP A 546 -1.18 -30.07 -39.04
CA TRP A 546 -0.18 -31.12 -39.26
C TRP A 546 0.93 -30.70 -40.22
N ASP A 547 0.60 -30.09 -41.36
CA ASP A 547 1.59 -29.65 -42.36
C ASP A 547 2.63 -28.67 -41.78
N ALA A 548 2.16 -27.70 -40.99
CA ALA A 548 3.04 -26.72 -40.35
C ALA A 548 3.85 -27.32 -39.19
N ALA A 549 3.36 -28.41 -38.58
CA ALA A 549 4.11 -29.13 -37.56
C ALA A 549 5.21 -29.98 -38.19
N GLU A 550 4.91 -30.69 -39.28
CA GLU A 550 5.86 -31.51 -40.02
C GLU A 550 7.04 -30.67 -40.53
N GLU A 551 6.79 -29.49 -41.09
CA GLU A 551 7.86 -28.58 -41.53
C GLU A 551 8.84 -28.25 -40.40
N LEU A 552 8.33 -27.97 -39.20
CA LEU A 552 9.14 -27.66 -38.03
C LEU A 552 9.88 -28.89 -37.47
N GLU A 553 9.26 -30.06 -37.48
CA GLU A 553 9.87 -31.32 -37.04
C GLU A 553 11.01 -31.75 -37.96
N VAL A 554 10.79 -31.69 -39.29
CA VAL A 554 11.85 -31.95 -40.28
C VAL A 554 13.02 -31.01 -40.08
N GLN A 555 12.75 -29.72 -39.85
CA GLN A 555 13.80 -28.74 -39.55
C GLN A 555 14.60 -29.12 -38.28
N VAL A 556 13.93 -29.54 -37.21
CA VAL A 556 14.58 -29.97 -35.96
C VAL A 556 15.42 -31.22 -36.19
N MET A 557 14.90 -32.22 -36.91
CA MET A 557 15.59 -33.46 -37.22
C MET A 557 16.87 -33.21 -38.04
N GLU A 558 16.77 -32.45 -39.13
CA GLU A 558 17.93 -32.14 -39.98
C GLU A 558 19.02 -31.37 -39.21
N THR A 559 18.61 -30.41 -38.38
CA THR A 559 19.55 -29.61 -37.58
C THR A 559 20.22 -30.45 -36.49
N SER A 560 19.46 -31.31 -35.80
CA SER A 560 19.98 -32.22 -34.77
C SER A 560 20.94 -33.23 -35.38
N LYS A 561 20.56 -33.84 -36.51
CA LYS A 561 21.41 -34.78 -37.26
C LYS A 561 22.74 -34.15 -37.69
N LYS A 562 22.72 -32.90 -38.17
CA LYS A 562 23.92 -32.17 -38.58
C LYS A 562 24.85 -31.86 -37.40
N LYS A 563 24.30 -31.50 -36.24
CA LYS A 563 25.08 -31.03 -35.09
C LYS A 563 25.51 -32.14 -34.13
N LEU A 564 24.62 -33.08 -33.85
CA LEU A 564 24.79 -34.13 -32.83
C LEU A 564 25.09 -35.50 -33.45
N GLY A 565 24.87 -35.67 -34.76
CA GLY A 565 24.99 -36.94 -35.46
C GLY A 565 23.67 -37.70 -35.54
N ALA A 566 23.63 -38.72 -36.41
CA ALA A 566 22.42 -39.51 -36.68
C ALA A 566 22.00 -40.38 -35.48
N ASP A 567 22.95 -40.87 -34.70
CA ASP A 567 22.71 -41.81 -33.60
C ASP A 567 22.48 -41.11 -32.24
N HIS A 568 22.45 -39.77 -32.21
CA HIS A 568 22.18 -39.04 -30.98
C HIS A 568 20.72 -39.22 -30.54
N PRO A 569 20.43 -39.44 -29.24
CA PRO A 569 19.07 -39.61 -28.73
C PRO A 569 18.09 -38.52 -29.16
N ASP A 570 18.51 -37.25 -29.19
CA ASP A 570 17.65 -36.15 -29.66
C ASP A 570 17.34 -36.22 -31.16
N THR A 571 18.33 -36.61 -31.98
CA THR A 571 18.09 -36.81 -33.43
C THR A 571 17.08 -37.94 -33.63
N LEU A 572 17.23 -39.04 -32.88
CA LEU A 572 16.31 -40.17 -32.95
C LEU A 572 14.91 -39.84 -32.41
N THR A 573 14.80 -38.99 -31.39
CA THR A 573 13.52 -38.54 -30.83
C THR A 573 12.78 -37.58 -31.77
N SER A 574 13.52 -36.86 -32.63
CA SER A 574 12.95 -35.94 -33.63
C SER A 574 12.54 -36.59 -34.96
N MET A 575 12.85 -37.88 -35.17
CA MET A 575 12.42 -38.70 -36.32
C MET A 575 11.06 -39.34 -36.02
#